data_AF-A0A2P7EAY0-F1
#
_entry.id   AF-A0A2P7EAY0-F1
#
_cell.length_a   1.000
_cell.length_b   1.000
_cell.length_c   1.000
_cell.angle_alpha   90.00
_cell.angle_beta   90.00
_cell.angle_gamma   90.00
#
_symmetry.space_group_name_H-M   'P 1'
#
loop_
_entity.id
_entity.type
_entity.pdbx_description
1 polymer ?
#
loop_
_entity_poly.entity_id
_entity_poly.type
_entity_poly.pdbx_seq_one_letter_code
_entity_poly.pdbx_strand_id
1 'polypeptide(L)'
;MNCPTALAHSTQTPESDSLDRQLDRIIAIKTALKSLDDELALLKDSISALVDKAELDHTFSFNDWNFTYSLGRAKWKYPSAVNSIDTQLKAAKKAAEADGSATKTLGVPFWTISEFR
;
A
#
# COMPACT_ATOMS: atom_id res chain seq x y z
N MET A 1 41.55 36.34 -30.63
CA MET A 1 41.97 34.93 -30.77
C MET A 1 42.05 34.30 -29.39
N ASN A 2 41.46 33.11 -29.28
CA ASN A 2 41.62 32.07 -28.24
C ASN A 2 40.68 32.12 -27.02
N CYS A 3 39.57 31.37 -27.16
CA CYS A 3 38.99 30.58 -26.08
C CYS A 3 39.61 29.18 -26.10
N PRO A 4 39.68 28.50 -24.94
CA PRO A 4 39.32 27.09 -24.93
C PRO A 4 38.32 26.78 -23.82
N THR A 5 37.12 26.34 -24.22
CA THR A 5 36.14 25.70 -23.35
C THR A 5 36.59 24.26 -23.10
N ALA A 6 36.97 23.95 -21.87
CA ALA A 6 37.26 22.59 -21.43
C ALA A 6 35.94 21.83 -21.22
N LEU A 7 35.70 20.79 -22.02
CA LEU A 7 34.64 19.81 -21.81
C LEU A 7 35.08 18.83 -20.70
N ALA A 8 34.56 19.02 -19.49
CA ALA A 8 34.64 18.02 -18.44
C ALA A 8 33.66 16.88 -18.76
N HIS A 9 34.17 15.75 -19.21
CA HIS A 9 33.41 14.49 -19.25
C HIS A 9 33.32 13.95 -17.82
N SER A 10 32.10 13.93 -17.26
CA SER A 10 31.81 13.20 -16.03
C SER A 10 31.93 11.70 -16.28
N THR A 11 32.89 11.07 -15.63
CA THR A 11 33.02 9.62 -15.51
C THR A 11 31.97 9.09 -14.53
N GLN A 12 30.82 8.65 -15.01
CA GLN A 12 29.92 7.77 -14.24
C GLN A 12 30.53 6.36 -14.15
N THR A 13 30.37 5.73 -12.98
CA THR A 13 31.02 4.47 -12.60
C THR A 13 30.07 3.31 -12.95
N PRO A 14 30.53 2.16 -13.46
CA PRO A 14 29.64 1.07 -13.93
C PRO A 14 28.69 0.51 -12.85
N GLU A 15 29.00 0.67 -11.56
CA GLU A 15 28.11 0.26 -10.46
C GLU A 15 26.93 1.22 -10.24
N SER A 16 27.12 2.53 -10.45
CA SER A 16 26.01 3.50 -10.40
C SER A 16 25.04 3.24 -11.55
N ASP A 17 25.54 2.93 -12.74
CA ASP A 17 24.71 2.59 -13.90
C ASP A 17 23.87 1.31 -13.66
N SER A 18 24.38 0.36 -12.88
CA SER A 18 23.65 -0.86 -12.51
C SER A 18 22.54 -0.57 -11.50
N LEU A 19 22.80 0.28 -10.50
CA LEU A 19 21.80 0.69 -9.53
C LEU A 19 20.70 1.54 -10.19
N ASP A 20 21.09 2.52 -11.01
CA ASP A 20 20.16 3.41 -11.70
C ASP A 20 19.21 2.62 -12.61
N ARG A 21 19.73 1.63 -13.37
CA ARG A 21 18.89 0.72 -14.17
C ARG A 21 17.95 -0.14 -13.34
N GLN A 22 18.37 -0.58 -12.15
CA GLN A 22 17.51 -1.33 -11.24
C GLN A 22 16.38 -0.43 -10.69
N LEU A 23 16.70 0.80 -10.31
CA LEU A 23 15.74 1.78 -9.84
C LEU A 23 14.74 2.15 -10.95
N ASP A 24 15.21 2.40 -12.17
CA ASP A 24 14.35 2.65 -13.34
C ASP A 24 13.42 1.47 -13.62
N ARG A 25 13.93 0.24 -13.51
CA ARG A 25 13.10 -0.96 -13.67
C ARG A 25 12.05 -1.08 -12.58
N ILE A 26 12.39 -0.77 -11.33
CA ILE A 26 11.45 -0.76 -10.20
C ILE A 26 10.36 0.28 -10.42
N ILE A 27 10.72 1.49 -10.87
CA ILE A 27 9.76 2.56 -11.17
C ILE A 27 8.83 2.13 -12.30
N ALA A 28 9.36 1.60 -13.41
CA ALA A 28 8.55 1.14 -14.53
C ALA A 28 7.56 0.04 -14.12
N ILE A 29 7.99 -0.92 -13.29
CA ILE A 29 7.11 -1.96 -12.75
C ILE A 29 6.03 -1.35 -11.85
N LYS A 30 6.38 -0.43 -10.96
CA LYS A 30 5.40 0.24 -10.09
C LYS A 30 4.37 1.04 -10.87
N THR A 31 4.79 1.76 -11.91
CA THR A 31 3.88 2.49 -12.80
C THR A 31 2.94 1.54 -13.54
N ALA A 32 3.45 0.42 -14.05
CA ALA A 32 2.62 -0.59 -14.70
C ALA A 32 1.62 -1.23 -13.73
N LEU A 33 2.04 -1.58 -12.51
CA LEU A 33 1.15 -2.09 -11.47
C LEU A 33 0.03 -1.10 -11.14
N LYS A 34 0.38 0.18 -10.96
CA LYS A 34 -0.61 1.24 -10.71
C LYS A 34 -1.62 1.36 -11.85
N SER A 35 -1.15 1.35 -13.10
CA SER A 35 -2.03 1.39 -14.27
C SER A 35 -2.98 0.19 -14.33
N LEU A 36 -2.50 -1.01 -13.99
CA LEU A 36 -3.33 -2.21 -13.95
C LEU A 36 -4.33 -2.18 -12.79
N ASP A 37 -3.92 -1.66 -11.63
CA ASP A 37 -4.80 -1.47 -10.48
C ASP A 37 -5.92 -0.47 -10.79
N ASP A 38 -5.61 0.62 -11.49
CA ASP A 38 -6.59 1.62 -11.93
C ASP A 38 -7.60 1.01 -12.93
N GLU A 39 -7.13 0.25 -13.93
CA GLU A 39 -7.99 -0.45 -14.88
C GLU A 39 -8.89 -1.49 -14.18
N LEU A 40 -8.32 -2.23 -13.25
CA LEU A 40 -9.03 -3.24 -12.46
C LEU A 40 -10.07 -2.58 -11.54
N ALA A 41 -9.79 -1.40 -10.98
CA ALA A 41 -10.76 -0.62 -10.21
C ALA A 41 -11.96 -0.19 -11.08
N LEU A 42 -11.73 0.31 -12.29
CA LEU A 42 -12.80 0.67 -13.23
C LEU A 42 -13.69 -0.53 -13.57
N LEU A 43 -13.10 -1.70 -13.81
CA LEU A 43 -13.86 -2.93 -14.07
C LEU A 43 -14.69 -3.36 -12.85
N LYS A 44 -14.13 -3.27 -11.64
CA LYS A 44 -14.87 -3.56 -10.41
C LYS A 44 -16.02 -2.59 -10.20
N ASP A 45 -15.85 -1.32 -10.49
CA ASP A 45 -16.92 -0.32 -10.41
C ASP A 45 -18.03 -0.63 -11.42
N SER A 46 -17.66 -1.02 -12.65
CA SER A 46 -18.63 -1.44 -13.66
C SER A 46 -19.42 -2.67 -13.23
N ILE A 47 -18.78 -3.69 -12.64
CA ILE A 47 -19.46 -4.88 -12.13
C ILE A 47 -20.35 -4.52 -10.94
N SER A 48 -19.89 -3.63 -10.06
CA SER A 48 -20.66 -3.16 -8.89
C SER A 48 -21.95 -2.44 -9.34
N ALA A 49 -21.89 -1.64 -10.40
CA ALA A 49 -23.08 -1.00 -10.96
C ALA A 49 -24.11 -2.00 -11.53
N LEU A 50 -23.69 -3.19 -11.99
CA LEU A 50 -24.60 -4.26 -12.40
C LEU A 50 -25.26 -4.93 -11.20
N VAL A 51 -24.52 -5.10 -10.10
CA VAL A 51 -25.05 -5.56 -8.82
C VAL A 51 -26.10 -4.57 -8.29
N ASP A 52 -25.82 -3.26 -8.34
CA ASP A 52 -26.75 -2.21 -7.89
C ASP A 52 -28.06 -2.18 -8.72
N LYS A 53 -27.99 -2.56 -10.00
CA LYS A 53 -29.15 -2.70 -10.90
C LYS A 53 -29.91 -4.03 -10.72
N ALA A 54 -29.44 -4.91 -9.83
CA ALA A 54 -29.94 -6.27 -9.67
C ALA A 54 -29.86 -7.14 -10.94
N GLU A 55 -28.94 -6.81 -11.86
CA GLU A 55 -28.66 -7.59 -13.07
C GLU A 55 -27.63 -8.70 -12.82
N LEU A 56 -26.96 -8.66 -11.65
CA LEU A 56 -25.93 -9.61 -11.25
C LEU A 56 -26.07 -9.97 -9.77
N ASP A 57 -25.97 -11.26 -9.46
CA ASP A 57 -26.01 -11.74 -8.08
C ASP A 57 -24.79 -11.25 -7.28
N HIS A 58 -24.96 -11.05 -5.97
CA HIS A 58 -23.88 -10.65 -5.06
C HIS A 58 -22.75 -11.69 -4.97
N THR A 59 -23.00 -12.92 -5.42
CA THR A 59 -22.01 -13.99 -5.48
C THR A 59 -22.20 -14.78 -6.76
N PHE A 60 -21.16 -14.88 -7.58
CA PHE A 60 -21.18 -15.63 -8.83
C PHE A 60 -19.79 -16.20 -9.14
N SER A 61 -19.74 -17.16 -10.05
CA SER A 61 -18.49 -17.80 -10.49
C SER A 61 -18.30 -17.61 -11.99
N PHE A 62 -17.06 -17.38 -12.42
CA PHE A 62 -16.69 -17.26 -13.82
C PHE A 62 -15.29 -17.84 -14.05
N ASN A 63 -15.15 -18.78 -14.99
CA ASN A 63 -13.88 -19.42 -15.38
C ASN A 63 -13.00 -19.91 -14.22
N ASP A 64 -13.58 -20.63 -13.24
CA ASP A 64 -12.92 -21.11 -12.01
C ASP A 64 -12.62 -20.05 -10.95
N TRP A 65 -13.09 -18.81 -11.13
CA TRP A 65 -12.96 -17.73 -10.15
C TRP A 65 -14.31 -17.45 -9.49
N ASN A 66 -14.27 -17.16 -8.19
CA ASN A 66 -15.44 -16.73 -7.43
C ASN A 66 -15.38 -15.23 -7.17
N PHE A 67 -16.47 -14.55 -7.46
CA PHE A 67 -16.66 -13.13 -7.23
C PHE A 67 -17.69 -12.95 -6.12
N THR A 68 -17.32 -12.18 -5.09
CA THR A 68 -18.21 -11.86 -3.98
C THR A 68 -18.23 -10.36 -3.76
N TYR A 69 -19.41 -9.76 -3.94
CA TYR A 69 -19.64 -8.36 -3.65
C TYR A 69 -19.96 -8.19 -2.16
N SER A 70 -19.16 -7.38 -1.46
CA SER A 70 -19.36 -7.06 -0.05
C SER A 70 -19.98 -5.67 0.09
N LEU A 71 -21.06 -5.55 0.86
CA LEU A 71 -21.72 -4.28 1.22
C LEU A 71 -20.86 -3.40 2.16
N GLY A 72 -19.58 -3.71 2.32
CA GLY A 72 -18.66 -3.06 3.23
C GLY A 72 -18.56 -3.74 4.60
N ARG A 73 -17.60 -3.28 5.40
CA ARG A 73 -17.41 -3.77 6.77
C ARG A 73 -18.40 -3.08 7.70
N ALA A 74 -19.12 -3.87 8.50
CA ALA A 74 -19.93 -3.34 9.59
C ALA A 74 -19.04 -2.49 10.52
N LYS A 75 -19.37 -1.20 10.66
CA LYS A 75 -18.76 -0.30 11.63
C LYS A 75 -19.66 -0.23 12.85
N TRP A 76 -19.15 -0.68 13.99
CA TRP A 76 -19.87 -0.64 15.25
C TRP A 76 -19.56 0.65 16.00
N LYS A 77 -20.61 1.35 16.43
CA LYS A 77 -20.49 2.48 17.36
C LYS A 77 -20.72 1.97 18.76
N TYR A 78 -19.66 1.97 19.57
CA TYR A 78 -19.74 1.45 20.93
C TYR A 78 -20.24 2.52 21.93
N PRO A 79 -20.98 2.11 22.97
CA PRO A 79 -21.38 3.00 24.07
C PRO A 79 -20.17 3.63 24.78
N SER A 80 -20.38 4.77 25.43
CA SER A 80 -19.33 5.52 26.14
C SER A 80 -18.57 4.65 27.15
N ALA A 81 -19.27 3.77 27.89
CA ALA A 81 -18.67 2.85 28.85
C ALA A 81 -17.62 1.92 28.21
N VAL A 82 -17.90 1.38 27.02
CA VAL A 82 -16.98 0.51 26.29
C VAL A 82 -15.77 1.29 25.78
N ASN A 83 -15.97 2.52 25.30
CA ASN A 83 -14.87 3.39 24.87
C ASN A 83 -13.97 3.81 26.04
N SER A 84 -14.53 4.00 27.24
CA SER A 84 -13.74 4.26 28.46
C SER A 84 -12.85 3.07 28.83
N ILE A 85 -13.36 1.84 28.71
CA ILE A 85 -12.56 0.63 28.94
C ILE A 85 -11.42 0.53 27.91
N ASP A 86 -11.69 0.78 26.62
CA ASP A 86 -10.65 0.79 25.58
C ASP A 86 -9.57 1.86 25.87
N THR A 87 -9.99 3.02 26.36
CA THR A 87 -9.08 4.11 26.75
C THR A 87 -8.19 3.69 27.92
N GLN A 88 -8.76 3.07 28.95
CA GLN A 88 -8.00 2.54 30.09
C GLN A 88 -7.01 1.45 29.66
N LEU A 89 -7.44 0.55 28.77
CA LEU A 89 -6.60 -0.53 28.26
C LEU A 89 -5.43 0.02 27.44
N LYS A 90 -5.66 1.03 26.61
CA LYS A 90 -4.59 1.75 25.89
C LYS A 90 -3.61 2.41 26.85
N ALA A 91 -4.11 3.06 27.91
CA ALA A 91 -3.26 3.68 28.92
C ALA A 91 -2.42 2.63 29.68
N ALA A 92 -3.01 1.51 30.07
CA ALA A 92 -2.33 0.41 30.76
C ALA A 92 -1.24 -0.24 29.88
N LYS A 93 -1.50 -0.45 28.58
CA LYS A 93 -0.47 -0.93 27.63
C LYS A 93 0.71 0.02 27.54
N LYS A 94 0.44 1.32 27.43
CA LYS A 94 1.50 2.34 27.35
C LYS A 94 2.29 2.43 28.66
N ALA A 95 1.63 2.26 29.81
CA ALA A 95 2.31 2.18 31.10
C ALA A 95 3.22 0.95 31.16
N ALA A 96 2.75 -0.22 30.71
CA ALA A 96 3.54 -1.45 30.68
C ALA A 96 4.78 -1.36 29.75
N GLU A 97 4.66 -0.63 28.64
CA GLU A 97 5.78 -0.31 27.77
C GLU A 97 6.81 0.63 28.44
N ALA A 98 6.34 1.59 29.23
CA ALA A 98 7.18 2.60 29.89
C ALA A 98 7.86 2.07 31.16
N ASP A 99 7.18 1.20 31.92
CA ASP A 99 7.70 0.60 33.15
C ASP A 99 8.53 -0.68 32.91
N GLY A 100 8.62 -1.13 31.66
CA GLY A 100 9.42 -2.28 31.25
C GLY A 100 8.79 -3.64 31.54
N SER A 101 7.54 -3.69 32.00
CA SER A 101 6.79 -4.95 32.17
C SER A 101 6.36 -5.56 30.82
N ALA A 102 6.33 -4.78 29.74
CA ALA A 102 6.11 -5.27 28.39
C ALA A 102 7.39 -5.85 27.76
N THR A 103 7.27 -7.03 27.14
CA THR A 103 8.37 -7.64 26.39
C THR A 103 8.33 -7.19 24.93
N LYS A 104 9.40 -6.55 24.46
CA LYS A 104 9.54 -6.13 23.04
C LYS A 104 10.24 -7.22 22.22
N THR A 105 9.55 -7.75 21.22
CA THR A 105 10.13 -8.65 20.21
C THR A 105 10.11 -7.94 18.86
N LEU A 106 11.26 -7.86 18.18
CA LEU A 106 11.34 -7.33 16.82
C LEU A 106 11.14 -8.46 15.82
N GLY A 107 10.30 -8.22 14.81
CA GLY A 107 10.20 -9.08 13.64
C GLY A 107 11.39 -8.91 12.69
N VAL A 108 11.41 -9.71 11.62
CA VAL A 108 12.43 -9.58 10.56
C VAL A 108 12.35 -8.18 9.95
N PRO A 109 13.48 -7.46 9.82
CA PRO A 109 13.50 -6.16 9.16
C PRO A 109 12.99 -6.27 7.71
N PHE A 110 12.15 -5.33 7.30
CA PHE A 110 11.64 -5.26 5.93
C PHE A 110 11.71 -3.83 5.39
N TRP A 111 11.92 -3.70 4.09
CA TRP A 111 11.86 -2.43 3.39
C TRP A 111 10.42 -2.12 2.99
N THR A 112 9.94 -0.91 3.31
CA THR A 112 8.65 -0.41 2.79
C THR A 112 8.94 0.63 1.71
N ILE A 113 8.43 0.41 0.50
CA ILE A 113 8.53 1.37 -0.60
C ILE A 113 7.16 2.00 -0.84
N SER A 114 6.93 3.20 -0.32
CA SER A 114 5.70 3.99 -0.51
C SER A 114 5.92 5.22 -1.40
N GLU A 115 4.90 5.61 -2.16
CA GLU A 115 4.90 6.82 -3.01
C GLU A 115 4.71 8.06 -2.11
N PHE A 116 5.55 9.09 -2.25
CA PHE A 116 5.39 10.37 -1.55
C PHE A 116 4.29 11.16 -2.28
N ARG A 117 3.17 11.44 -1.61
CA ARG A 117 2.08 12.27 -2.14
C ARG A 117 2.32 13.73 -1.79
#